data_AF-A0A0F5LWA5-F1
#
_entry.id   AF-A0A0F5LWA5-F1
#
_cell.length_a   1.000
_cell.length_b   1.000
_cell.length_c   1.000
_cell.angle_alpha   90.00
_cell.angle_beta   90.00
_cell.angle_gamma   90.00
#
_symmetry.space_group_name_H-M   'P 1'
#
loop_
_entity.id
_entity.type
_entity.pdbx_description
1 polymer ?
#
loop_
_entity_poly.entity_id
_entity_poly.type
_entity_poly.pdbx_seq_one_letter_code
_entity_poly.pdbx_strand_id
1 'polypeptide(L)'
;MHTEHEVRAVEIVDNGTAYTATYYVEHGVIVAKLDEQVMRVPVGLVDPHKTVRALLAARIQRAARLSKHRDEWTSATAETAPRGRGRPKLVPLEPET
;
A
#
# COMPACT_ATOMS: atom_id res chain seq x y z
N MET A 1 25.00 28.48 1.11
CA MET A 1 24.72 27.84 -0.19
C MET A 1 23.32 27.25 -0.07
N HIS A 2 22.32 27.90 -0.65
CA HIS A 2 20.95 27.38 -0.66
C HIS A 2 20.86 26.32 -1.74
N THR A 3 20.90 25.05 -1.35
CA THR A 3 20.56 23.96 -2.26
C THR A 3 19.05 23.99 -2.41
N GLU A 4 18.55 24.78 -3.35
CA GLU A 4 17.15 24.73 -3.75
C GLU A 4 16.93 23.39 -4.46
N HIS A 5 16.51 22.39 -3.68
CA HIS A 5 16.03 21.13 -4.21
C HIS A 5 14.71 21.42 -4.93
N GLU A 6 14.74 21.53 -6.26
CA GLU A 6 13.53 21.75 -7.05
C GLU A 6 12.58 20.56 -6.85
N VAL A 7 11.52 20.80 -6.08
CA VAL A 7 10.48 19.81 -5.83
C VAL A 7 9.55 19.79 -7.04
N ARG A 8 9.55 18.66 -7.75
CA ARG A 8 8.68 18.42 -8.89
C ARG A 8 7.52 17.53 -8.49
N ALA A 9 6.32 17.87 -8.94
CA ALA A 9 5.14 17.04 -8.76
C ALA A 9 4.85 16.21 -10.03
N VAL A 10 4.36 15.00 -9.84
CA VAL A 10 3.88 14.09 -10.87
C VAL A 10 2.49 13.63 -10.47
N GLU A 11 1.54 13.73 -11.39
CA GLU A 11 0.19 13.23 -11.21
C GLU A 11 -0.08 12.08 -12.18
N ILE A 12 -0.74 11.03 -11.70
CA ILE A 12 -1.24 9.92 -12.50
C ILE A 12 -2.69 9.68 -12.11
N VAL A 13 -3.57 9.63 -13.11
CA VAL A 13 -4.97 9.22 -12.92
C VAL A 13 -5.10 7.74 -13.26
N ASP A 14 -5.59 6.94 -12.31
CA ASP A 14 -5.89 5.51 -12.49
C ASP A 14 -7.28 5.20 -11.93
N ASN A 15 -8.13 4.52 -12.72
CA ASN A 15 -9.52 4.19 -12.35
C ASN A 15 -10.34 5.37 -11.78
N GLY A 16 -10.15 6.58 -12.31
CA GLY A 16 -10.84 7.80 -11.86
C GLY A 16 -10.30 8.38 -10.55
N THR A 17 -9.25 7.80 -9.97
CA THR A 17 -8.55 8.33 -8.80
C THR A 17 -7.26 9.00 -9.24
N ALA A 18 -7.06 10.26 -8.82
CA ALA A 18 -5.81 10.97 -9.04
C ALA A 18 -4.81 10.63 -7.93
N TYR A 19 -3.60 10.25 -8.33
CA TYR A 19 -2.49 9.95 -7.46
C TYR A 19 -1.37 10.94 -7.72
N THR A 20 -0.89 11.60 -6.67
CA THR A 20 0.16 12.61 -6.77
C THR A 20 1.41 12.15 -6.04
N ALA A 21 2.56 12.36 -6.67
CA ALA A 21 3.87 12.13 -6.09
C ALA A 21 4.73 13.37 -6.23
N THR A 22 5.54 13.67 -5.22
CA THR A 22 6.55 14.73 -5.29
C THR A 22 7.93 14.11 -5.29
N TYR A 23 8.88 14.70 -6.00
CA TYR A 23 10.26 14.25 -5.98
C TYR A 23 11.25 15.38 -6.11
N TYR A 24 12.45 15.15 -5.63
CA TYR A 24 13.61 16.01 -5.83
C TYR A 24 14.85 15.16 -6.10
N VAL A 25 15.87 15.76 -6.70
CA VAL A 25 17.15 15.10 -6.96
C VAL A 25 18.20 15.71 -6.04
N GLU A 26 18.87 14.85 -5.27
CA GLU A 26 19.93 15.23 -4.35
C GLU A 26 21.14 14.32 -4.58
N HIS A 27 22.30 14.88 -4.89
CA HIS A 27 23.55 14.13 -5.06
C HIS A 27 23.45 12.92 -6.03
N GLY A 28 22.66 13.04 -7.10
CA GLY A 28 22.43 11.93 -8.04
C GLY A 28 21.49 10.85 -7.52
N VAL A 29 20.69 11.15 -6.50
CA VAL A 29 19.64 10.29 -5.96
C VAL A 29 18.31 11.00 -6.12
N ILE A 30 17.37 10.31 -6.76
CA ILE A 30 15.97 10.72 -6.83
C ILE A 30 15.33 10.33 -5.50
N VAL A 31 14.86 11.33 -4.76
CA VAL A 31 14.04 11.13 -3.56
C VAL A 31 12.61 11.42 -3.94
N ALA A 32 11.79 10.37 -4.01
CA ALA A 32 10.37 10.46 -4.37
C ALA A 32 9.49 10.16 -3.16
N LYS A 33 8.56 11.07 -2.86
CA LYS A 33 7.49 10.89 -1.89
C LYS A 33 6.21 10.48 -2.63
N LEU A 34 5.83 9.23 -2.44
CA LEU A 34 4.63 8.59 -2.96
C LEU A 34 3.65 8.48 -1.79
N ASP A 35 2.81 9.49 -1.61
CA ASP A 35 1.85 9.56 -0.50
C ASP A 35 2.57 9.48 0.88
N GLU A 36 2.35 8.44 1.67
CA GLU A 36 3.05 8.19 2.95
C GLU A 36 4.44 7.53 2.82
N GLN A 37 4.83 7.08 1.63
CA GLN A 37 6.08 6.33 1.43
C GLN A 37 7.15 7.16 0.73
N VAL A 38 8.37 7.17 1.28
CA VAL A 38 9.54 7.77 0.63
C VAL A 38 10.38 6.68 -0.03
N MET A 39 10.73 6.86 -1.30
CA MET A 39 11.61 5.99 -2.06
C MET A 39 12.84 6.76 -2.52
N ARG A 40 13.99 6.10 -2.43
CA ARG A 40 15.29 6.63 -2.89
C ARG A 40 15.77 5.76 -4.03
N VAL A 41 16.03 6.37 -5.18
CA VAL A 41 16.45 5.66 -6.39
C VAL A 41 17.65 6.40 -6.98
N PRO A 42 18.75 5.72 -7.33
CA PRO A 42 19.86 6.38 -8.00
C PRO A 42 19.40 6.95 -9.35
N VAL A 43 19.82 8.18 -9.66
CA VAL A 43 19.70 8.76 -11.00
C VAL A 43 20.52 7.88 -11.95
N GLY A 44 19.83 7.17 -12.83
CA GLY A 44 20.44 6.44 -13.94
C GLY A 44 20.50 7.30 -15.21
N LEU A 45 20.57 6.63 -16.36
CA LEU A 45 20.47 7.26 -17.69
C LEU A 45 19.04 7.71 -18.05
N VAL A 46 18.06 7.35 -17.22
CA VAL A 46 16.64 7.62 -17.48
C VAL A 46 16.21 8.87 -16.73
N ASP A 47 15.38 9.66 -17.40
CA ASP A 47 14.81 10.89 -16.84
C ASP A 47 14.13 10.64 -15.47
N PRO A 48 14.43 11.46 -14.44
CA PRO A 48 13.90 11.26 -13.10
C PRO A 48 12.37 11.39 -13.06
N HIS A 49 11.76 12.25 -13.89
CA HIS A 49 10.32 12.36 -13.98
C HIS A 49 9.68 11.05 -14.47
N LYS A 50 10.25 10.46 -15.53
CA LYS A 50 9.78 9.16 -16.06
C LYS A 50 9.94 8.05 -15.02
N THR A 51 11.03 8.06 -14.28
CA THR A 51 11.31 7.08 -13.22
C THR A 51 10.27 7.17 -12.10
N VAL A 52 10.01 8.37 -11.59
CA VAL A 52 9.01 8.59 -10.52
C VAL A 52 7.60 8.26 -10.99
N ARG A 53 7.26 8.61 -12.23
CA ARG A 53 5.98 8.23 -12.83
C ARG A 53 5.81 6.71 -12.92
N ALA A 54 6.84 5.99 -13.33
CA ALA A 54 6.81 4.52 -13.38
C ALA A 54 6.68 3.90 -11.97
N LEU A 55 7.36 4.46 -10.97
CA LEU A 55 7.26 4.01 -9.58
C LEU A 55 5.85 4.21 -9.01
N LEU A 56 5.24 5.37 -9.29
CA LEU A 56 3.87 5.66 -8.88
C LEU A 56 2.89 4.69 -9.55
N ALA A 57 3.01 4.46 -10.86
CA ALA A 57 2.17 3.49 -11.57
C ALA A 57 2.33 2.06 -11.04
N ALA A 58 3.57 1.60 -10.82
CA ALA A 58 3.85 0.28 -10.28
C ALA A 58 3.27 0.10 -8.86
N ARG A 59 3.31 1.16 -8.03
CA ARG A 59 2.70 1.14 -6.70
C ARG A 59 1.19 1.03 -6.77
N ILE A 60 0.52 1.82 -7.62
CA ILE A 60 -0.93 1.74 -7.82
C ILE A 60 -1.33 0.31 -8.23
N GLN A 61 -0.62 -0.26 -9.22
CA GLN A 61 -0.87 -1.64 -9.66
C GLN A 61 -0.65 -2.67 -8.55
N ARG A 62 0.40 -2.50 -7.74
CA ARG A 62 0.68 -3.41 -6.61
C ARG A 62 -0.38 -3.30 -5.52
N ALA A 63 -0.84 -2.09 -5.21
CA ALA A 63 -1.92 -1.85 -4.26
C ALA A 63 -3.23 -2.50 -4.75
N ALA A 64 -3.58 -2.32 -6.02
CA ALA A 64 -4.75 -2.96 -6.62
C ALA A 64 -4.68 -4.50 -6.58
N ARG A 65 -3.50 -5.09 -6.83
CA ARG A 65 -3.30 -6.55 -6.72
C ARG A 65 -3.40 -7.04 -5.27
N LEU A 66 -2.82 -6.32 -4.32
CA LEU A 66 -2.92 -6.66 -2.90
C LEU A 66 -4.35 -6.59 -2.38
N SER A 67 -5.13 -5.58 -2.81
CA SER A 67 -6.55 -5.50 -2.48
C SER A 67 -7.34 -6.68 -3.02
N LYS A 68 -7.08 -7.12 -4.26
CA LYS A 68 -7.73 -8.32 -4.84
C LYS A 68 -7.41 -9.60 -4.06
N HIS A 69 -6.15 -9.79 -3.69
CA HIS A 69 -5.78 -10.96 -2.86
C HIS A 69 -6.37 -10.88 -1.45
N ARG A 70 -6.47 -9.69 -0.84
CA ARG A 70 -7.11 -9.57 0.46
C ARG A 70 -8.59 -9.96 0.39
N ASP A 71 -9.29 -9.52 -0.65
CA ASP A 71 -10.70 -9.85 -0.89
C ASP A 71 -10.90 -11.37 -1.03
N GLU A 72 -10.04 -12.02 -1.83
CA GLU A 72 -10.02 -13.47 -2.04
C GLU A 72 -9.81 -14.27 -0.73
N TRP A 73 -8.97 -13.77 0.18
CA TRP A 73 -8.71 -14.42 1.47
C TRP A 73 -9.87 -14.23 2.47
N THR A 74 -10.59 -13.11 2.42
CA THR A 74 -11.83 -12.91 3.19
C THR A 74 -12.98 -13.75 2.66
N SER A 75 -13.09 -13.97 1.35
CA SER A 75 -14.11 -14.84 0.76
C SER A 75 -13.83 -16.32 1.01
N ALA A 76 -12.57 -16.75 1.01
CA ALA A 76 -12.18 -18.14 1.27
C ALA A 76 -12.34 -18.56 2.74
N THR A 77 -12.36 -17.62 3.69
CA THR A 77 -12.58 -17.93 5.12
C THR A 77 -14.06 -17.93 5.52
N ALA A 78 -14.97 -17.45 4.66
CA ALA A 78 -16.41 -17.51 4.91
C ALA A 78 -17.05 -18.87 4.54
N GLU A 79 -16.40 -19.68 3.68
CA GLU A 79 -16.96 -20.95 3.18
C GLU A 79 -16.43 -22.21 3.89
N THR A 80 -15.49 -22.07 4.84
CA THR A 80 -15.01 -23.18 5.70
C THR A 80 -15.33 -22.95 7.17
N ALA A 81 -16.59 -22.65 7.49
CA ALA A 81 -17.12 -22.93 8.82
C ALA A 81 -17.51 -24.42 8.87
N PRO A 82 -16.73 -25.32 9.53
CA PRO A 82 -17.20 -26.67 9.76
C PRO A 82 -18.44 -26.63 10.64
N ARG A 83 -19.60 -26.98 10.06
CA ARG A 83 -20.78 -27.38 10.81
C ARG A 83 -20.40 -28.57 11.69
N GLY A 84 -20.19 -28.32 12.98
CA GLY A 84 -20.20 -29.34 14.01
C GLY A 84 -18.98 -29.37 14.92
N ARG A 85 -19.13 -28.79 16.12
CA ARG A 85 -18.87 -29.52 17.38
C ARG A 85 -19.36 -28.73 18.60
N GLY A 86 -20.16 -29.43 19.41
CA GLY A 86 -20.46 -29.26 20.85
C GLY A 86 -20.26 -27.89 21.51
N ARG A 87 -21.38 -27.28 21.92
CA ARG A 87 -21.40 -26.40 23.10
C ARG A 87 -20.90 -27.20 24.32
N PRO A 88 -19.91 -26.74 25.10
CA PRO A 88 -19.79 -27.20 26.48
C PRO A 88 -21.00 -26.66 27.25
N LYS A 89 -21.83 -27.57 27.77
CA LYS A 89 -22.96 -27.25 28.65
C LYS A 89 -22.37 -26.80 29.99
N LEU A 90 -22.34 -25.48 30.24
CA LEU A 90 -22.09 -24.94 31.57
C LEU A 90 -23.20 -25.46 32.51
N VAL A 91 -22.82 -26.31 33.45
CA VAL A 91 -23.65 -26.69 34.60
C VAL A 91 -23.59 -25.54 35.61
N PRO A 92 -24.72 -25.01 36.09
CA PRO A 92 -24.70 -24.06 37.20
C PRO A 92 -24.36 -24.82 38.49
N LEU A 93 -23.34 -24.36 39.21
CA LEU A 93 -23.13 -24.71 40.62
C LEU A 93 -24.03 -23.77 41.43
N GLU A 94 -25.09 -24.31 42.03
CA GLU A 94 -25.87 -23.60 43.04
C GLU A 94 -25.01 -23.42 44.29
N PRO A 95 -24.92 -22.22 44.88
CA PRO A 95 -24.41 -22.08 46.23
C PRO A 95 -25.52 -22.43 47.23
N GLU A 96 -25.42 -23.60 47.83
CA GLU A 96 -26.14 -23.92 49.07
C GLU A 96 -25.40 -23.29 50.27
N THR A 97 -26.16 -22.50 51.03
CA THR A 97 -25.92 -21.91 52.37
C THR A 97 -25.18 -20.58 52.45
#